data_AF-A0A5C7WLL5-F1
#
_entry.id   AF-A0A5C7WLL5-F1
#
_cell.length_a   1.000
_cell.length_b   1.000
_cell.length_c   1.000
_cell.angle_alpha   90.00
_cell.angle_beta   90.00
_cell.angle_gamma   90.00
#
_symmetry.space_group_name_H-M   'P 1'
#
loop_
_entity.id
_entity.type
_entity.pdbx_description
1 polymer ?
#
loop_
_entity_poly.entity_id
_entity_poly.type
_entity_poly.pdbx_seq_one_letter_code
_entity_poly.pdbx_strand_id
1 'polypeptide(L)'
;MLNCKQTSLLVSQSLDRPLTWRERLAVRGHLLICVYCRRFTQQLKLIRRYMQGWQQQVTESSDIALSLAARERIAQQLDKFY
;
A
#
# COMPACT_ATOMS: atom_id res chain seq x y z
N MET A 1 13.31 -18.04 8.41
CA MET A 1 13.07 -16.73 9.06
C MET A 1 13.13 -15.65 8.00
N LEU A 2 12.20 -14.71 7.96
CA LEU A 2 12.31 -13.56 7.05
C LEU A 2 13.42 -12.62 7.54
N ASN A 3 14.15 -12.00 6.62
CA ASN A 3 15.03 -10.88 6.95
C ASN A 3 14.27 -9.53 6.90
N CYS A 4 14.93 -8.45 7.32
CA CYS A 4 14.34 -7.12 7.35
C CYS A 4 13.83 -6.66 5.97
N LYS A 5 14.59 -6.93 4.90
CA LYS A 5 14.24 -6.55 3.51
C LYS A 5 12.98 -7.26 3.02
N GLN A 6 12.87 -8.56 3.28
CA GLN A 6 11.67 -9.34 2.93
C GLN A 6 10.47 -8.91 3.76
N THR A 7 10.67 -8.61 5.04
CA THR A 7 9.61 -8.15 5.93
C THR A 7 9.10 -6.77 5.51
N SER A 8 10.00 -5.82 5.21
CA SER A 8 9.61 -4.49 4.73
C SER A 8 8.85 -4.56 3.41
N LEU A 9 9.27 -5.45 2.50
CA LEU A 9 8.57 -5.68 1.24
C LEU A 9 7.15 -6.22 1.47
N LEU A 10 6.98 -7.26 2.28
CA LEU A 10 5.66 -7.83 2.59
C LEU A 10 4.77 -6.82 3.34
N VAL A 11 5.34 -6.02 4.24
CA VAL A 11 4.62 -4.95 4.93
C VAL A 11 4.13 -3.88 3.94
N SER A 12 4.95 -3.50 2.96
CA SER A 12 4.51 -2.60 1.89
C SER A 12 3.40 -3.22 1.05
N GLN A 13 3.58 -4.45 0.57
CA GLN A 13 2.58 -5.18 -0.21
C GLN A 13 1.25 -5.35 0.54
N SER A 14 1.28 -5.43 1.87
CA SER A 14 0.06 -5.52 2.69
C SER A 14 -0.84 -4.28 2.60
N LEU A 15 -0.32 -3.15 2.10
CA LEU A 15 -1.10 -1.94 1.84
C LEU A 15 -1.79 -1.94 0.48
N ASP A 16 -1.27 -2.73 -0.46
CA ASP A 16 -1.76 -2.81 -1.84
C ASP A 16 -2.67 -4.02 -2.04
N ARG A 17 -2.32 -5.15 -1.40
CA ARG A 17 -3.07 -6.41 -1.48
C ARG A 17 -3.22 -7.07 -0.11
N PRO A 18 -4.25 -7.92 0.08
CA PRO A 18 -4.26 -8.82 1.22
C PRO A 18 -3.07 -9.79 1.15
N LEU A 19 -2.36 -9.93 2.27
CA LEU A 19 -1.37 -10.98 2.45
C LEU A 19 -2.06 -12.33 2.70
N THR A 20 -1.44 -13.40 2.22
CA THR A 20 -1.81 -14.77 2.57
C THR A 20 -1.59 -15.01 4.07
N TRP A 21 -2.29 -16.00 4.64
CA TRP A 21 -2.14 -16.35 6.06
C TRP A 21 -0.70 -16.69 6.45
N ARG A 22 0.04 -17.36 5.56
CA ARG A 22 1.46 -17.70 5.74
C ARG A 22 2.34 -16.45 5.80
N GLU A 23 2.18 -15.53 4.84
CA GLU A 23 2.90 -14.25 4.83
C GLU A 23 2.62 -13.44 6.09
N ARG A 24 1.35 -13.39 6.51
CA ARG A 24 0.92 -12.67 7.71
C ARG A 24 1.57 -13.24 8.98
N LEU A 25 1.64 -14.57 9.13
CA LEU A 25 2.33 -15.22 10.24
C LEU A 25 3.83 -14.95 10.22
N ALA A 26 4.47 -15.04 9.06
CA ALA A 26 5.90 -14.80 8.90
C ALA A 26 6.29 -13.35 9.27
N VAL A 27 5.51 -12.37 8.81
CA VAL A 27 5.69 -10.96 9.18
C VAL A 27 5.49 -10.77 10.69
N ARG A 28 4.40 -11.30 11.26
CA ARG A 28 4.14 -11.20 12.71
C ARG A 28 5.29 -11.77 13.53
N GLY A 29 5.82 -12.93 13.15
CA GLY A 29 6.98 -13.54 13.80
C GLY A 29 8.22 -12.63 13.77
N HIS A 30 8.55 -12.05 12.61
CA HIS A 30 9.69 -11.13 12.51
C HIS A 30 9.47 -9.83 13.32
N LEU A 31 8.23 -9.31 13.32
CA LEU A 31 7.90 -8.10 14.09
C LEU A 31 8.02 -8.31 15.60
N LEU A 32 7.91 -9.54 16.13
CA LEU A 32 8.12 -9.81 17.55
C LEU A 32 9.59 -9.61 17.96
N ILE A 33 10.54 -9.95 17.08
CA ILE A 33 11.98 -9.93 17.38
C ILE A 33 12.70 -8.65 16.93
N CYS A 34 12.18 -7.95 15.91
CA CYS A 34 12.85 -6.79 15.33
C CYS A 34 12.09 -5.49 15.63
N VAL A 35 12.66 -4.67 16.53
CA VAL A 35 12.09 -3.35 16.88
C VAL A 35 12.05 -2.39 15.69
N TYR A 36 13.04 -2.43 14.80
CA TYR A 36 13.12 -1.55 13.63
C TYR A 36 11.99 -1.82 12.63
N CYS A 37 11.74 -3.09 12.29
CA CYS A 37 10.63 -3.46 11.42
C CYS A 37 9.26 -3.13 12.05
N ARG A 38 9.15 -3.20 13.38
CA ARG A 38 7.94 -2.78 14.11
C ARG A 38 7.69 -1.29 13.97
N ARG A 39 8.72 -0.46 14.19
CA ARG A 39 8.67 1.01 14.00
C ARG A 39 8.34 1.36 12.56
N PHE A 40 9.01 0.74 11.60
CA PHE A 40 8.74 0.94 10.17
C PHE A 40 7.27 0.65 9.83
N THR A 41 6.72 -0.47 10.31
CA THR A 41 5.33 -0.84 10.07
C THR A 41 4.35 0.17 10.68
N GLN A 42 4.65 0.72 11.85
CA GLN A 42 3.84 1.76 12.48
C GLN A 42 3.88 3.07 11.69
N GLN A 43 5.07 3.52 11.27
CA GLN A 43 5.25 4.72 10.45
C GLN A 43 4.51 4.60 9.13
N LEU A 44 4.64 3.46 8.45
CA LEU A 44 3.98 3.24 7.17
C LEU A 44 2.44 3.27 7.28
N LYS A 45 1.89 2.68 8.36
CA LYS A 45 0.44 2.78 8.65
C LYS A 45 -0.01 4.20 8.95
N LEU A 46 0.82 4.98 9.65
CA LEU A 46 0.53 6.38 9.95
C LEU A 46 0.46 7.21 8.66
N ILE A 47 1.45 7.06 7.77
CA ILE A 47 1.47 7.71 6.45
C ILE A 47 0.22 7.34 5.65
N ARG A 48 -0.14 6.05 5.61
CA ARG A 48 -1.36 5.58 4.92
C ARG A 48 -2.63 6.24 5.47
N ARG A 49 -2.76 6.35 6.80
CA ARG A 49 -3.92 6.98 7.44
C ARG A 49 -4.01 8.47 7.09
N TYR A 50 -2.89 9.20 7.13
CA TYR A 50 -2.90 10.62 6.76
C TYR A 50 -3.24 10.83 5.29
N MET A 51 -2.71 10.00 4.39
CA MET A 51 -3.06 10.06 2.96
C MET A 51 -4.55 9.78 2.72
N GLN A 52 -5.15 8.83 3.45
CA GLN A 52 -6.59 8.56 3.33
C GLN A 52 -7.44 9.75 3.79
N GLY A 53 -7.07 10.42 4.89
CA GLY A 53 -7.76 11.64 5.33
C GLY A 53 -7.60 12.79 4.33
N TRP A 54 -6.42 12.96 3.76
CA TRP A 54 -6.17 13.93 2.69
C TRP A 54 -6.97 13.64 1.43
N GLN A 55 -7.04 12.37 1.00
CA GLN A 55 -7.79 11.99 -0.19
C GLN A 55 -9.28 12.31 -0.04
N GLN A 56 -9.87 12.11 1.14
CA GLN A 56 -11.26 12.50 1.41
C GLN A 56 -11.47 14.00 1.24
N GLN A 57 -10.58 14.82 1.81
CA GLN A 57 -10.64 16.28 1.69
C GLN A 57 -10.46 16.77 0.24
N VAL A 58 -9.49 16.23 -0.50
CA VAL A 58 -9.23 16.62 -1.90
C VAL A 58 -10.38 16.19 -2.80
N THR A 59 -10.91 14.97 -2.63
CA THR A 59 -12.01 14.46 -3.46
C THR A 59 -13.29 15.27 -3.27
N GLU A 60 -13.55 15.79 -2.07
CA GLU A 60 -14.71 16.66 -1.78
C GLU A 60 -14.55 18.09 -2.32
N SER A 61 -13.32 18.56 -2.57
CA SER A 61 -13.03 19.94 -2.95
C SER A 61 -12.58 20.13 -4.40
N SER A 62 -12.49 19.06 -5.20
CA SER A 62 -12.02 19.13 -6.58
C SER A 62 -13.04 18.62 -7.60
N ASP A 63 -13.47 19.48 -8.52
CA ASP A 63 -14.15 19.13 -9.79
C ASP A 63 -13.20 18.44 -10.80
N ILE A 64 -12.07 17.90 -10.33
CA ILE A 64 -11.02 17.33 -11.18
C ILE A 64 -11.39 15.89 -11.53
N ALA A 65 -12.24 15.76 -12.54
CA ALA A 65 -12.51 14.48 -13.20
C ALA A 65 -11.62 14.32 -14.44
N LEU A 66 -11.12 13.11 -14.67
CA LEU A 66 -10.53 12.77 -15.97
C LEU A 66 -11.61 12.89 -17.04
N SER A 67 -11.28 13.54 -18.17
CA SER A 67 -12.15 13.45 -19.34
C SER A 67 -12.29 12.00 -19.78
N LEU A 68 -13.46 11.66 -20.33
CA LEU A 68 -13.79 10.30 -20.73
C LEU A 68 -12.75 9.73 -21.71
N ALA A 69 -12.31 10.55 -22.68
CA ALA A 69 -11.25 10.23 -23.62
C ALA A 69 -9.85 10.05 -22.98
N ALA A 70 -9.54 10.74 -21.88
CA ALA A 70 -8.30 10.51 -21.13
C ALA A 70 -8.35 9.17 -20.38
N ARG A 71 -9.50 8.85 -19.78
CA ARG A 71 -9.72 7.59 -19.05
C ARG A 71 -9.61 6.38 -19.97
N GLU A 72 -10.21 6.43 -21.16
CA GLU A 72 -10.15 5.34 -22.16
C GLU A 72 -8.72 5.08 -22.65
N ARG A 73 -7.95 6.14 -22.96
CA ARG A 73 -6.54 5.99 -23.37
C ARG A 73 -5.68 5.35 -22.29
N ILE A 74 -5.89 5.73 -21.02
CA ILE A 74 -5.16 5.13 -19.89
C ILE A 74 -5.52 3.64 -19.76
N ALA A 75 -6.80 3.29 -19.83
CA ALA A 75 -7.25 1.91 -19.74
C ALA A 75 -6.65 1.02 -20.86
N GLN A 76 -6.69 1.48 -22.11
CA GLN A 76 -6.09 0.77 -23.25
C GLN A 76 -4.59 0.52 -23.09
N GLN A 77 -3.85 1.47 -22.49
CA GLN A 77 -2.43 1.27 -22.24
C GLN A 77 -2.18 0.25 -21.13
N LEU A 78 -3.00 0.24 -20.08
CA LEU A 78 -2.87 -0.74 -18.98
C LEU A 78 -3.16 -2.16 -19.45
N ASP A 79 -4.18 -2.35 -20.29
CA ASP A 79 -4.52 -3.67 -20.88
C ASP A 79 -3.39 -4.24 -21.74
N LYS A 80 -2.55 -3.39 -22.35
CA LYS A 80 -1.39 -3.86 -23.13
C LYS A 80 -0.31 -4.54 -22.27
N PHE A 81 -0.32 -4.33 -20.96
CA PHE A 81 0.65 -4.90 -20.02
C PHE A 81 0.16 -6.14 -19.28
N TYR A 82 -1.09 -6.58 -19.51
CA TYR A 82 -1.69 -7.76 -18.89
C TYR A 82 -2.01 -8.83 -19.95
#